data_AF-A0A2G6P7H9-F1
#
_entry.id   AF-A0A2G6P7H9-F1
#
_cell.length_a   1.000
_cell.length_b   1.000
_cell.length_c   1.000
_cell.angle_alpha   90.00
_cell.angle_beta   90.00
_cell.angle_gamma   90.00
#
_symmetry.space_group_name_H-M   'P 1'
#
loop_
_entity.id
_entity.type
_entity.pdbx_description
1 polymer ?
#
loop_
_entity_poly.entity_id
_entity_poly.type
_entity_poly.pdbx_seq_one_letter_code
_entity_poly.pdbx_strand_id
1 'polypeptide(L)'
;MKQKKSFLDRFFFENLEVTDEIVAYYRKNPKELDLIIDKEDYNIKFLGYFFIVGLAITVGSRVLKYFFSDVWGEFVNDIILDVFSELGIAIFGGAIVAFLLEYLQKKQYEQNVHYRNEIKMRLEK
;
A
#
# COMPACT_ATOMS: atom_id res chain seq x y z
N MET A 1 30.82 8.71 -5.05
CA MET A 1 30.04 9.68 -4.26
C MET A 1 28.74 9.01 -3.80
N LYS A 2 28.58 8.70 -2.50
CA LYS A 2 27.34 8.15 -1.95
C LYS A 2 26.29 9.26 -1.89
N GLN A 3 25.34 9.24 -2.81
CA GLN A 3 24.20 10.17 -2.81
C GLN A 3 23.39 9.91 -1.53
N LYS A 4 23.30 10.92 -0.65
CA LYS A 4 22.57 10.84 0.61
C LYS A 4 21.07 10.81 0.26
N LYS A 5 20.51 9.61 0.04
CA LYS A 5 19.11 9.41 -0.35
C LYS A 5 18.19 10.10 0.67
N SER A 6 17.26 10.90 0.13
CA SER A 6 16.32 11.69 0.90
C SER A 6 15.47 10.77 1.79
N PHE A 7 15.05 11.25 2.95
CA PHE A 7 14.13 10.52 3.84
C PHE A 7 12.85 10.10 3.10
N LEU A 8 12.40 10.96 2.17
CA LEU A 8 11.28 10.70 1.26
C LEU A 8 11.55 9.50 0.35
N ASP A 9 12.74 9.36 -0.24
CA ASP A 9 13.05 8.22 -1.12
C ASP A 9 13.01 6.89 -0.35
N ARG A 10 13.51 6.88 0.89
CA ARG A 10 13.45 5.70 1.76
C ARG A 10 12.04 5.36 2.22
N PHE A 11 11.18 6.36 2.39
CA PHE A 11 9.81 6.20 2.86
C PHE A 11 8.81 5.89 1.73
N PHE A 12 9.09 6.33 0.49
CA PHE A 12 8.20 6.14 -0.65
C PHE A 12 8.66 5.01 -1.59
N PHE A 13 9.95 4.76 -1.73
CA PHE A 13 10.51 3.75 -2.63
C PHE A 13 11.63 2.98 -1.95
N GLU A 14 11.28 1.94 -1.19
CA GLU A 14 12.28 1.08 -0.57
C GLU A 14 13.12 0.36 -1.64
N ASN A 15 14.44 0.34 -1.43
CA ASN A 15 15.34 -0.38 -2.32
C ASN A 15 15.10 -1.88 -2.08
N LEU A 16 14.67 -2.60 -3.11
CA LEU A 16 14.70 -4.06 -3.14
C LEU A 16 16.15 -4.51 -2.91
N GLU A 17 16.52 -4.74 -1.66
CA GLU A 17 17.85 -5.20 -1.30
C GLU A 17 17.79 -6.73 -1.28
N VAL A 18 18.60 -7.35 -2.13
CA VAL A 18 18.70 -8.81 -2.22
C VAL A 18 19.42 -9.31 -0.97
N THR A 19 18.68 -9.84 -0.01
CA THR A 19 19.24 -10.41 1.23
C THR A 19 19.59 -11.88 1.07
N ASP A 20 20.53 -12.38 1.87
CA ASP A 20 20.94 -13.80 1.85
C ASP A 20 19.79 -14.76 2.15
N GLU A 21 18.82 -14.32 2.95
CA GLU A 21 17.61 -15.08 3.27
C GLU A 21 16.70 -15.26 2.05
N ILE A 22 16.47 -14.16 1.29
CA ILE A 22 15.72 -14.18 0.03
C ILE A 22 16.41 -15.13 -0.96
N VAL A 23 17.74 -15.04 -1.08
CA VAL A 23 18.51 -15.92 -1.98
C VAL A 23 18.42 -17.39 -1.54
N ALA A 24 18.50 -17.69 -0.25
CA ALA A 24 18.39 -19.05 0.28
C ALA A 24 17.00 -19.67 0.04
N TYR A 25 15.93 -18.87 0.13
CA TYR A 25 14.57 -19.29 -0.18
C TYR A 25 14.43 -19.66 -1.67
N TYR A 26 14.82 -18.77 -2.59
CA TYR A 26 14.69 -19.03 -4.03
C TYR A 26 15.65 -20.10 -4.54
N ARG A 27 16.77 -20.35 -3.86
CA ARG A 27 17.63 -21.49 -4.16
C ARG A 27 16.92 -22.83 -3.92
N LYS A 28 15.97 -22.89 -2.96
CA LYS A 28 15.11 -24.07 -2.73
C LYS A 28 13.90 -24.11 -3.67
N ASN A 29 13.41 -22.95 -4.10
CA ASN A 29 12.25 -22.81 -4.99
C ASN A 29 12.58 -22.05 -6.29
N PRO A 30 13.49 -22.56 -7.15
CA PRO A 30 13.99 -21.81 -8.31
C PRO A 30 12.91 -21.50 -9.36
N LYS A 31 11.82 -22.27 -9.39
CA LYS A 31 10.65 -22.02 -10.27
C LYS A 31 9.82 -20.80 -9.84
N GLU A 32 9.99 -20.33 -8.60
CA GLU A 32 9.33 -19.14 -8.05
C GLU A 32 10.14 -17.85 -8.33
N LEU A 33 11.41 -17.98 -8.72
CA LEU A 33 12.25 -16.84 -9.11
C LEU A 33 11.71 -16.17 -10.40
N ASP A 34 11.24 -16.98 -11.35
CA ASP A 34 10.55 -16.51 -12.57
C ASP A 34 9.24 -15.76 -12.27
N LEU A 35 8.78 -15.80 -11.01
CA LEU A 35 7.53 -15.23 -10.56
C LEU A 35 7.72 -13.98 -9.68
N ILE A 36 8.96 -13.49 -9.48
CA ILE A 36 9.28 -12.24 -8.75
C ILE A 36 8.89 -11.00 -9.58
N ILE A 37 7.66 -10.96 -10.07
CA ILE A 37 7.09 -9.73 -10.63
C ILE A 37 6.41 -8.90 -9.52
N ASP A 38 6.19 -9.46 -8.33
CA ASP A 38 5.35 -8.82 -7.33
C ASP A 38 6.09 -8.31 -6.06
N LYS A 39 6.04 -6.99 -5.92
CA LYS A 39 6.46 -6.17 -4.77
C LYS A 39 5.37 -6.10 -3.69
N GLU A 40 4.69 -7.21 -3.38
CA GLU A 40 3.41 -7.21 -2.64
C GLU A 40 3.53 -6.76 -1.16
N ASP A 41 4.53 -7.23 -0.40
CA ASP A 41 4.54 -6.99 1.06
C ASP A 41 4.74 -5.52 1.47
N TYR A 42 5.33 -4.69 0.61
CA TYR A 42 5.57 -3.28 0.89
C TYR A 42 4.30 -2.44 0.74
N ASN A 43 3.48 -2.74 -0.26
CA ASN A 43 2.31 -1.92 -0.59
C ASN A 43 1.25 -2.00 0.52
N ILE A 44 1.10 -3.13 1.20
CA ILE A 44 0.13 -3.28 2.31
C ILE A 44 0.48 -2.36 3.49
N LYS A 45 1.77 -2.27 3.88
CA LYS A 45 2.20 -1.36 4.96
C LYS A 45 2.04 0.10 4.56
N PHE A 46 2.37 0.41 3.31
CA PHE A 46 2.19 1.74 2.73
C PHE A 46 0.71 2.15 2.71
N LEU A 47 -0.19 1.27 2.26
CA LEU A 47 -1.64 1.45 2.32
C LEU A 47 -2.13 1.65 3.75
N GLY A 48 -1.65 0.85 4.70
CA GLY A 48 -1.98 1.01 6.12
C GLY A 48 -1.63 2.40 6.64
N TYR A 49 -0.47 2.95 6.26
CA TYR A 49 -0.07 4.31 6.61
C TYR A 49 -1.02 5.35 6.02
N PHE A 50 -1.30 5.30 4.72
CA PHE A 50 -2.22 6.26 4.08
C PHE A 50 -3.65 6.14 4.60
N PHE A 51 -4.10 4.93 4.93
CA PHE A 51 -5.38 4.70 5.56
C PHE A 51 -5.46 5.41 6.93
N ILE A 52 -4.48 5.22 7.81
CA ILE A 52 -4.44 5.86 9.12
C ILE A 52 -4.33 7.39 8.99
N VAL A 53 -3.49 7.89 8.08
CA VAL A 53 -3.34 9.33 7.84
C VAL A 53 -4.63 9.94 7.32
N GLY A 54 -5.25 9.34 6.29
CA GLY A 54 -6.52 9.83 5.74
C GLY A 54 -7.64 9.80 6.78
N LEU A 55 -7.71 8.74 7.59
CA LEU A 55 -8.67 8.63 8.70
C LEU A 55 -8.42 9.71 9.77
N ALA A 56 -7.18 9.91 10.19
CA ALA A 56 -6.82 10.90 11.20
C ALA A 56 -7.12 12.32 10.74
N ILE A 57 -6.83 12.66 9.48
CA ILE A 57 -7.17 13.96 8.88
C ILE A 57 -8.69 14.13 8.84
N THR A 58 -9.44 13.13 8.39
CA THR A 58 -10.90 13.19 8.27
C THR A 58 -11.59 13.35 9.63
N VAL A 59 -11.20 12.53 10.60
CA VAL A 59 -11.78 12.58 11.94
C VAL A 59 -11.33 13.85 12.66
N GLY A 60 -10.05 14.20 12.55
CA GLY A 60 -9.48 15.39 13.14
C GLY A 60 -10.14 16.67 12.64
N SER A 61 -10.35 16.80 11.33
CA SER A 61 -11.01 17.99 10.76
C SER A 61 -12.45 18.14 11.23
N ARG A 62 -13.20 17.04 11.29
CA ARG A 62 -14.59 17.03 11.80
C ARG A 62 -14.67 17.35 13.29
N VAL A 63 -13.77 16.78 14.09
CA VAL A 63 -13.70 17.04 15.54
C VAL A 63 -13.36 18.51 15.79
N LEU A 64 -12.38 19.07 15.06
CA LEU A 64 -12.03 20.48 15.14
C LEU A 64 -13.20 21.39 14.76
N LYS A 65 -13.93 21.06 13.68
CA LYS A 65 -15.14 21.79 13.26
C LYS A 65 -16.20 21.82 14.35
N TYR A 66 -16.37 20.70 15.08
CA TYR A 66 -17.33 20.60 16.18
C TYR A 66 -16.92 21.42 17.42
N PHE A 67 -15.65 21.37 17.82
CA PHE A 67 -15.19 22.06 19.04
C PHE A 67 -14.99 23.56 18.89
N PHE A 68 -14.73 24.03 17.67
CA PHE A 68 -14.40 25.42 17.43
C PHE A 68 -15.34 26.10 16.45
N SER A 69 -16.61 25.64 16.38
CA SER A 69 -17.63 26.19 15.49
C SER A 69 -17.80 27.70 15.60
N ASP A 70 -17.61 28.23 16.80
CA ASP A 70 -17.88 29.64 17.14
C ASP A 70 -16.60 30.48 17.25
N VAL A 71 -15.41 29.85 17.09
CA VAL A 71 -14.11 30.50 17.34
C VAL A 71 -13.39 30.84 16.03
N TRP A 72 -13.58 30.04 14.98
CA TRP A 72 -12.97 30.29 13.67
C TRP A 72 -13.96 31.01 12.75
N GLY A 73 -13.47 31.94 11.93
CA GLY A 73 -14.32 32.57 10.91
C GLY A 73 -14.84 31.55 9.89
N GLU A 74 -16.01 31.84 9.28
CA GLU A 74 -16.67 30.98 8.27
C GLU A 74 -15.68 30.41 7.25
N PHE A 75 -14.71 31.23 6.81
CA PHE A 75 -13.67 30.82 5.87
C PHE A 75 -12.86 29.59 6.30
N VAL A 76 -12.44 29.51 7.57
CA VAL A 76 -11.61 28.39 8.03
C VAL A 76 -12.48 27.16 8.28
N ASN A 77 -13.69 27.36 8.79
CA ASN A 77 -14.58 26.27 9.16
C ASN A 77 -15.21 25.58 7.93
N ASP A 78 -15.60 26.35 6.93
CA ASP A 78 -16.35 25.85 5.77
C ASP A 78 -15.47 25.55 4.56
N ILE A 79 -14.29 26.15 4.44
CA ILE A 79 -13.40 25.88 3.30
C ILE A 79 -12.24 25.00 3.73
N ILE A 80 -11.48 25.40 4.75
CA ILE A 80 -10.25 24.68 5.10
C ILE A 80 -10.58 23.30 5.69
N LEU A 81 -11.40 23.23 6.74
CA LEU A 81 -11.70 21.96 7.41
C LEU A 81 -12.48 20.99 6.51
N ASP A 82 -13.38 21.49 5.68
CA ASP A 82 -14.15 20.66 4.75
C ASP A 82 -13.26 20.09 3.65
N VAL A 83 -12.39 20.91 3.03
CA VAL A 83 -11.41 20.42 2.05
C VAL A 83 -10.48 19.38 2.67
N PHE A 84 -9.99 19.59 3.90
CA PHE A 84 -9.18 18.58 4.58
C PHE A 84 -9.98 17.31 4.87
N SER A 85 -11.26 17.41 5.25
CA SER A 85 -12.13 16.25 5.41
C SER A 85 -12.28 15.48 4.09
N GLU A 86 -12.53 16.16 2.98
CA GLU A 86 -12.71 15.52 1.66
C GLU A 86 -11.42 14.85 1.17
N LEU A 87 -10.27 15.51 1.36
CA LEU A 87 -8.96 14.94 1.04
C LEU A 87 -8.66 13.72 1.90
N GLY A 88 -8.93 13.80 3.21
CA GLY A 88 -8.78 12.66 4.11
C GLY A 88 -9.64 11.48 3.66
N ILE A 89 -10.89 11.75 3.25
CA ILE A 89 -11.82 10.74 2.73
C ILE A 89 -11.27 10.08 1.46
N ALA A 90 -10.81 10.88 0.51
CA ALA A 90 -10.24 10.39 -0.74
C ALA A 90 -9.00 9.53 -0.50
N ILE A 91 -8.11 9.95 0.39
CA ILE A 91 -6.87 9.23 0.71
C ILE A 91 -7.16 7.87 1.34
N PHE A 92 -8.00 7.82 2.39
CA PHE A 92 -8.28 6.53 3.02
C PHE A 92 -9.09 5.60 2.10
N GLY A 93 -10.03 6.16 1.32
CA GLY A 93 -10.81 5.39 0.35
C GLY A 93 -9.93 4.77 -0.73
N GLY A 94 -8.99 5.54 -1.28
CA GLY A 94 -7.99 5.04 -2.23
C GLY A 94 -7.11 3.94 -1.65
N ALA A 95 -6.70 4.08 -0.38
CA ALA A 95 -5.94 3.03 0.31
C ALA A 95 -6.73 1.72 0.46
N ILE A 96 -8.03 1.80 0.80
CA ILE A 96 -8.89 0.59 0.85
C ILE A 96 -8.96 -0.07 -0.52
N VAL A 97 -9.20 0.69 -1.59
CA VAL A 97 -9.33 0.13 -2.94
C VAL A 97 -8.04 -0.54 -3.38
N ALA A 98 -6.90 0.12 -3.18
CA ALA A 98 -5.60 -0.45 -3.50
C ALA A 98 -5.36 -1.75 -2.71
N PHE A 99 -5.73 -1.79 -1.43
CA PHE A 99 -5.59 -2.99 -0.59
C PHE A 99 -6.40 -4.16 -1.14
N LEU A 100 -7.64 -3.89 -1.54
CA LEU A 100 -8.51 -4.91 -2.13
C LEU A 100 -7.94 -5.45 -3.45
N LEU A 101 -7.42 -4.56 -4.31
CA LEU A 101 -6.81 -4.97 -5.57
C LEU A 101 -5.59 -5.86 -5.35
N GLU A 102 -4.72 -5.48 -4.42
CA GLU A 102 -3.54 -6.27 -4.05
C GLU A 102 -3.92 -7.64 -3.50
N TYR A 103 -4.89 -7.69 -2.60
CA TYR A 103 -5.40 -8.97 -2.07
C TYR A 103 -5.98 -9.88 -3.17
N LEU A 104 -6.71 -9.30 -4.13
CA LEU A 104 -7.26 -10.05 -5.27
C LEU A 104 -6.16 -10.54 -6.21
N GLN A 105 -5.15 -9.72 -6.48
CA GLN A 105 -4.00 -10.08 -7.32
C GLN A 105 -3.23 -11.26 -6.73
N LYS A 106 -2.91 -11.19 -5.44
CA LYS A 106 -2.25 -12.29 -4.71
C LYS A 106 -3.02 -13.61 -4.85
N LYS A 107 -4.34 -13.55 -4.65
CA LYS A 107 -5.21 -14.74 -4.78
C LYS A 107 -5.24 -15.28 -6.21
N GLN A 108 -5.35 -14.42 -7.21
CA GLN A 108 -5.31 -14.82 -8.62
C GLN A 108 -3.97 -15.45 -8.98
N TYR A 109 -2.88 -14.88 -8.46
CA TYR A 109 -1.54 -15.39 -8.66
C TYR A 109 -1.37 -16.81 -8.08
N GLU A 110 -1.77 -17.05 -6.83
CA GLU A 110 -1.74 -18.39 -6.20
C GLU A 110 -2.51 -19.43 -7.04
N GLN A 111 -3.69 -19.04 -7.52
CA GLN A 111 -4.52 -19.89 -8.40
C GLN A 111 -3.83 -20.19 -9.73
N ASN A 112 -3.22 -19.19 -10.37
CA ASN A 112 -2.51 -19.35 -11.63
C ASN A 112 -1.28 -20.25 -11.48
N VAL A 113 -0.55 -20.16 -10.36
CA VAL A 113 0.59 -21.05 -10.07
C VAL A 113 0.13 -22.49 -9.92
N HIS A 114 -0.94 -22.72 -9.16
CA HIS A 114 -1.52 -24.06 -8.99
C HIS A 114 -1.96 -24.65 -10.33
N TYR A 115 -2.71 -23.86 -11.12
CA TYR A 115 -3.19 -24.27 -12.43
C TYR A 115 -2.05 -24.58 -13.41
N ARG A 116 -1.01 -23.74 -13.44
CA ARG A 116 0.19 -23.99 -14.26
C ARG A 116 0.89 -25.28 -13.88
N ASN A 117 1.02 -25.57 -12.59
CA ASN A 117 1.66 -26.81 -12.11
C ASN A 117 0.83 -28.04 -12.50
N GLU A 118 -0.49 -27.95 -12.41
CA GLU A 118 -1.40 -29.02 -12.85
C GLU A 118 -1.27 -29.31 -14.34
N ILE A 119 -1.18 -28.27 -15.18
CA ILE A 119 -0.94 -28.43 -16.63
C ILE A 119 0.40 -29.12 -16.89
N LYS A 120 1.48 -28.68 -16.25
CA LYS A 120 2.81 -29.29 -16.44
C LYS A 120 2.82 -30.78 -16.09
N MET A 121 2.21 -31.15 -14.96
CA MET A 121 2.10 -32.57 -14.56
C MET A 121 1.34 -33.42 -15.58
N ARG A 122 0.37 -32.84 -16.30
CA ARG A 122 -0.38 -33.54 -17.35
C ARG A 122 0.39 -33.64 -18.68
N LEU A 123 1.28 -32.69 -18.98
CA LEU A 123 2.10 -32.69 -20.20
C LEU A 123 3.37 -33.55 -20.09
N GLU A 124 3.87 -33.78 -18.87
CA GLU A 124 5.01 -34.66 -18.60
C GLU A 124 4.62 -36.15 -18.48
N LYS A 125 3.32 -36.48 -18.63
CA LYS A 125 2.78 -37.84 -18.74
C LYS A 125 2.59 -38.22 -20.21
#